data_AF-A0A8C5FD10-F1
#
_entry.id   AF-A0A8C5FD10-F1
#
_cell.length_a   1.000
_cell.length_b   1.000
_cell.length_c   1.000
_cell.angle_alpha   90.00
_cell.angle_beta   90.00
_cell.angle_gamma   90.00
#
_symmetry.space_group_name_H-M   'P 1'
#
loop_
_entity.id
_entity.type
_entity.pdbx_description
1 polymer ?
#
loop_
_entity_poly.entity_id
_entity_poly.type
_entity_poly.pdbx_seq_one_letter_code
_entity_poly.pdbx_strand_id
1 'polypeptide(L)'
;MSQVEKKVGLLRRSSSSKKPLKEKVVLMYDEIFAKEDPSKHNPRFWDELFLMKVNLEYLESKLESVDGEEVQRIQDNINSLFHHCVQALGEEHQIKVVNALQTLCALFRGVHQKNKSSSGFDIINMLMGFDKAELRMKDLMESLDSLLCGDGSESLKSLCLKLLLCLVTVTDNISQNTILEYVMINSIFEAILQILSDVSSRGQHGYDAVVLLALLVNYRKYESVNPYIVKLSIVDDEPTLDGMGMVVHHALTEYSRQYKAKEEENQGGFFSTLTTMVGNMFIADADEKLSVQTNEAILLALYEAVHLNRNFITVLAQSHPEIDMGVTSISPSPTTPTTPLGTSPPSLDDLMVEFIVTHMMKEFPMDLYMRCVQIIHKLICYQKKCRIRLHYTWRELWSALINLLKFLLSNETTLLAKHNIFHLALLVVNLFNMFITYGDTFLPTSNSYDELYYEVVRMHQVFDNLYCMVLRVSTNTGQWKEPASKVTHSLVNVRAIINHFNPKIESYAAVNHISQLSEEQVLEVVRTNHDTLTLKLQDGLDQFERYSEQEGGGRWIGQRLNVRRNVSLSTMSQDLLLKEFSTIS
;
A
#
# COMPACT_ATOMS: atom_id res chain seq x y z
N MET A 1 -76.54 20.10 -47.15
CA MET A 1 -76.26 20.27 -45.72
C MET A 1 -75.75 18.94 -45.17
N SER A 2 -74.63 19.00 -44.44
CA SER A 2 -73.91 17.99 -43.63
C SER A 2 -73.60 16.59 -44.18
N GLN A 3 -72.28 16.35 -44.26
CA GLN A 3 -71.53 15.11 -44.44
C GLN A 3 -71.87 14.00 -43.42
N VAL A 4 -71.66 12.73 -43.81
CA VAL A 4 -70.69 11.80 -43.18
C VAL A 4 -70.29 10.73 -44.21
N GLU A 5 -69.05 10.77 -44.71
CA GLU A 5 -68.44 9.66 -45.47
C GLU A 5 -67.56 8.83 -44.52
N LYS A 6 -67.82 7.52 -44.43
CA LYS A 6 -66.90 6.52 -43.87
C LYS A 6 -66.19 5.81 -45.02
N LYS A 7 -64.86 5.91 -45.10
CA LYS A 7 -64.04 4.91 -45.80
C LYS A 7 -62.87 4.49 -44.91
N VAL A 8 -62.91 3.20 -44.58
CA VAL A 8 -61.97 2.45 -43.75
C VAL A 8 -60.59 2.44 -44.40
N GLY A 9 -59.57 2.82 -43.64
CA GLY A 9 -58.18 2.88 -44.07
C GLY A 9 -57.55 1.50 -44.25
N LEU A 10 -56.94 1.30 -45.41
CA LEU A 10 -55.95 0.24 -45.67
C LEU A 10 -54.59 0.74 -45.16
N LEU A 11 -54.25 0.43 -43.91
CA LEU A 11 -52.89 0.60 -43.40
C LEU A 11 -51.99 -0.51 -43.94
N ARG A 12 -51.15 -0.13 -44.92
CA ARG A 12 -49.97 -0.90 -45.35
C ARG A 12 -49.01 -1.02 -44.16
N ARG A 13 -48.81 -2.24 -43.64
CA ARG A 13 -47.76 -2.58 -42.68
C ARG A 13 -46.39 -2.19 -43.26
N SER A 14 -45.79 -1.12 -42.76
CA SER A 14 -44.37 -0.84 -42.99
C SER A 14 -43.55 -1.70 -42.03
N SER A 15 -42.80 -2.64 -42.59
CA SER A 15 -41.73 -3.36 -41.89
C SER A 15 -40.69 -2.35 -41.41
N SER A 16 -40.64 -2.10 -40.11
CA SER A 16 -39.60 -1.28 -39.49
C SER A 16 -38.97 -2.01 -38.30
N SER A 17 -38.39 -3.18 -38.54
CA SER A 17 -37.29 -3.65 -37.69
C SER A 17 -35.99 -3.02 -38.19
N LYS A 18 -35.84 -1.71 -38.00
CA LYS A 18 -34.50 -1.11 -38.07
C LYS A 18 -33.72 -1.71 -36.90
N LYS A 19 -32.87 -2.71 -37.19
CA LYS A 19 -31.84 -3.15 -36.24
C LYS A 19 -31.10 -1.88 -35.77
N PRO A 20 -30.88 -1.71 -34.46
CA PRO A 20 -30.14 -0.55 -33.96
C PRO A 20 -28.79 -0.48 -34.70
N LEU A 21 -28.39 0.72 -35.12
CA LEU A 21 -27.09 0.97 -35.73
C LEU A 21 -26.01 0.59 -34.71
N LYS A 22 -25.33 -0.53 -34.94
CA LYS A 22 -24.18 -0.95 -34.13
C LYS A 22 -22.93 -0.25 -34.67
N GLU A 23 -22.03 0.15 -33.78
CA GLU A 23 -20.70 0.65 -34.14
C GLU A 23 -19.93 -0.43 -34.90
N LYS A 24 -19.07 -0.04 -35.85
CA LYS A 24 -18.29 -0.99 -36.67
C LYS A 24 -17.41 -1.89 -35.78
N VAL A 25 -16.81 -1.33 -34.73
CA VAL A 25 -15.98 -2.10 -33.79
C VAL A 25 -16.77 -3.19 -33.07
N VAL A 26 -18.02 -2.91 -32.70
CA VAL A 26 -18.93 -3.88 -32.07
C VAL A 26 -19.27 -5.02 -33.03
N LEU A 27 -19.47 -4.71 -34.32
CA LEU A 27 -19.70 -5.74 -35.36
C LEU A 27 -18.48 -6.63 -35.55
N MET A 28 -17.27 -6.06 -35.54
CA MET A 28 -16.04 -6.84 -35.65
C MET A 28 -15.79 -7.70 -34.40
N TYR A 29 -16.14 -7.21 -33.20
CA TYR A 29 -16.17 -8.07 -32.02
C TYR A 29 -17.17 -9.21 -32.18
N ASP A 30 -18.40 -8.94 -32.65
CA ASP A 30 -19.38 -10.00 -32.93
C ASP A 30 -18.85 -11.08 -33.89
N GLU A 31 -18.02 -10.71 -34.87
CA GLU A 31 -17.34 -11.65 -35.77
C GLU A 31 -16.25 -12.48 -35.06
N ILE A 32 -15.49 -11.90 -34.13
CA ILE A 32 -14.52 -12.64 -33.30
C ILE A 32 -15.23 -13.66 -32.40
N PHE A 33 -16.38 -13.28 -31.84
CA PHE A 33 -17.21 -14.15 -31.01
C PHE A 33 -18.10 -15.10 -31.85
N ALA A 34 -17.95 -15.12 -33.17
CA ALA A 34 -18.61 -16.09 -34.04
C ALA A 34 -17.79 -17.40 -34.14
N LYS A 35 -18.39 -18.44 -34.76
CA LYS A 35 -17.76 -19.77 -34.91
C LYS A 35 -16.67 -19.83 -35.98
N GLU A 36 -16.63 -18.85 -36.88
CA GLU A 36 -15.66 -18.82 -37.98
C GLU A 36 -14.55 -17.84 -37.65
N ASP A 37 -13.36 -18.12 -38.18
CA ASP A 37 -12.21 -17.22 -38.07
C ASP A 37 -12.46 -16.00 -38.97
N PRO A 38 -12.52 -14.77 -38.41
CA PRO A 38 -12.86 -13.56 -39.16
C PRO A 38 -11.80 -13.21 -40.21
N SER A 39 -10.55 -13.63 -40.02
CA SER A 39 -9.46 -13.33 -40.94
C SER A 39 -9.54 -14.11 -42.26
N LYS A 40 -10.31 -15.22 -42.30
CA LYS A 40 -10.52 -16.02 -43.52
C LYS A 40 -11.27 -15.25 -44.60
N HIS A 41 -12.22 -14.41 -44.18
CA HIS A 41 -13.05 -13.63 -45.10
C HIS A 41 -12.45 -12.25 -45.37
N ASN A 42 -11.66 -11.70 -44.43
CA ASN A 42 -10.96 -10.43 -44.59
C ASN A 42 -9.50 -10.52 -44.07
N PRO A 43 -8.49 -10.60 -44.96
CA PRO A 43 -7.08 -10.64 -44.55
C PRO A 43 -6.60 -9.40 -43.79
N ARG A 44 -7.29 -8.24 -43.93
CA ARG A 44 -6.97 -6.98 -43.23
C ARG A 44 -7.80 -6.76 -41.96
N PHE A 45 -8.51 -7.79 -41.51
CA PHE A 45 -9.42 -7.70 -40.38
C PHE A 45 -8.74 -7.10 -39.13
N TRP A 46 -7.57 -7.61 -38.75
CA TRP A 46 -6.85 -7.15 -37.56
C TRP A 46 -6.33 -5.71 -37.68
N ASP A 47 -5.82 -5.35 -38.85
CA ASP A 47 -5.39 -3.97 -39.14
C ASP A 47 -6.54 -2.98 -39.01
N GLU A 48 -7.71 -3.33 -39.56
CA GLU A 48 -8.91 -2.50 -39.44
C GLU A 48 -9.42 -2.42 -37.99
N LEU A 49 -9.35 -3.52 -37.24
CA LEU A 49 -9.77 -3.57 -35.84
C LEU A 49 -8.96 -2.60 -34.98
N PHE A 50 -7.63 -2.66 -35.08
CA PHE A 50 -6.76 -1.85 -34.22
C PHE A 50 -6.70 -0.37 -34.61
N LEU A 51 -7.23 0.02 -35.77
CA LEU A 51 -7.43 1.42 -36.11
C LEU A 51 -8.69 2.01 -35.47
N MET A 52 -9.63 1.19 -35.02
CA MET A 52 -10.88 1.65 -34.43
C MET A 52 -10.78 1.80 -32.92
N LYS A 53 -11.53 2.79 -32.39
CA LYS A 53 -11.68 3.00 -30.95
C LYS A 53 -12.27 1.75 -30.28
N VAL A 54 -11.59 1.27 -29.25
CA VAL A 54 -11.99 0.11 -28.47
C VAL A 54 -13.28 0.40 -27.71
N ASN A 55 -14.24 -0.52 -27.79
CA ASN A 55 -15.45 -0.50 -26.96
C ASN A 55 -15.26 -1.49 -25.79
N LEU A 56 -14.62 -0.98 -24.73
CA LEU A 56 -14.22 -1.78 -23.54
C LEU A 56 -15.42 -2.43 -22.87
N GLU A 57 -16.49 -1.65 -22.65
CA GLU A 57 -17.71 -2.12 -21.96
C GLU A 57 -18.36 -3.28 -22.73
N TYR A 58 -18.45 -3.17 -24.06
CA TYR A 58 -18.98 -4.24 -24.89
C TYR A 58 -18.12 -5.49 -24.81
N LEU A 59 -16.80 -5.36 -24.97
CA LEU A 59 -15.89 -6.50 -25.01
C LEU A 59 -15.84 -7.25 -23.67
N GLU A 60 -15.75 -6.51 -22.56
CA GLU A 60 -15.76 -7.07 -21.20
C GLU A 60 -17.10 -7.78 -20.92
N SER A 61 -18.23 -7.11 -21.18
CA SER A 61 -19.58 -7.69 -20.99
C SER A 61 -19.80 -8.92 -21.87
N LYS A 62 -19.30 -8.89 -23.11
CA LYS A 62 -19.46 -10.01 -24.04
C LYS A 62 -18.69 -11.22 -23.54
N LEU A 63 -17.43 -11.05 -23.09
CA LEU A 63 -16.61 -12.11 -22.50
C LEU A 63 -17.24 -12.72 -21.23
N GLU A 64 -17.82 -11.87 -20.38
CA GLU A 64 -18.55 -12.31 -19.19
C GLU A 64 -19.78 -13.15 -19.56
N SER A 65 -20.50 -12.76 -20.62
CA SER A 65 -21.75 -13.41 -21.04
C SER A 65 -21.58 -14.76 -21.76
N VAL A 66 -20.40 -15.05 -22.31
CA VAL A 66 -20.17 -16.33 -23.02
C VAL A 66 -20.30 -17.49 -22.02
N ASP A 67 -20.92 -18.61 -22.39
CA ASP A 67 -20.99 -19.80 -21.54
C ASP A 67 -19.76 -20.74 -21.72
N GLY A 68 -19.73 -21.90 -21.04
CA GLY A 68 -18.58 -22.81 -21.09
C GLY A 68 -18.40 -23.55 -22.43
N GLU A 69 -19.50 -23.93 -23.09
CA GLU A 69 -19.46 -24.63 -24.38
C GLU A 69 -19.20 -23.68 -25.56
N GLU A 70 -19.66 -22.43 -25.45
CA GLU A 70 -19.36 -21.38 -26.43
C GLU A 70 -17.90 -20.94 -26.32
N VAL A 71 -17.32 -20.86 -25.11
CA VAL A 71 -15.88 -20.56 -24.94
C VAL A 71 -14.99 -21.51 -25.71
N GLN A 72 -15.19 -22.83 -25.61
CA GLN A 72 -14.37 -23.79 -26.35
C GLN A 72 -14.44 -23.59 -27.86
N ARG A 73 -15.58 -23.10 -28.37
CA ARG A 73 -15.79 -22.87 -29.80
C ARG A 73 -15.18 -21.57 -30.31
N ILE A 74 -15.03 -20.57 -29.45
CA ILE A 74 -14.43 -19.27 -29.80
C ILE A 74 -12.99 -19.12 -29.29
N GLN A 75 -12.47 -20.12 -28.57
CA GLN A 75 -11.16 -20.08 -27.92
C GLN A 75 -10.05 -19.74 -28.92
N ASP A 76 -10.06 -20.35 -30.10
CA ASP A 76 -9.07 -20.08 -31.15
C ASP A 76 -9.13 -18.63 -31.66
N ASN A 77 -10.32 -18.04 -31.73
CA ASN A 77 -10.52 -16.65 -32.12
C ASN A 77 -10.03 -15.70 -31.03
N ILE A 78 -10.30 -15.99 -29.75
CA ILE A 78 -9.77 -15.22 -28.61
C ILE A 78 -8.24 -15.31 -28.57
N ASN A 79 -7.69 -16.52 -28.76
CA ASN A 79 -6.27 -16.75 -28.85
C ASN A 79 -5.63 -15.98 -30.01
N SER A 80 -6.33 -15.85 -31.14
CA SER A 80 -5.85 -15.07 -32.30
C SER A 80 -5.92 -13.56 -32.03
N LEU A 81 -7.00 -13.08 -31.40
CA LEU A 81 -7.11 -11.69 -30.96
C LEU A 81 -5.98 -11.32 -30.01
N PHE A 82 -5.71 -12.15 -28.98
CA PHE A 82 -4.59 -11.92 -28.06
C PHE A 82 -3.26 -11.83 -28.79
N HIS A 83 -2.99 -12.79 -29.69
CA HIS A 83 -1.76 -12.82 -30.47
C HIS A 83 -1.55 -11.57 -31.32
N HIS A 84 -2.58 -11.14 -32.05
CA HIS A 84 -2.48 -9.95 -32.88
C HIS A 84 -2.42 -8.66 -32.06
N CYS A 85 -3.01 -8.63 -30.86
CA CYS A 85 -2.79 -7.51 -29.94
C CYS A 85 -1.30 -7.42 -29.54
N VAL A 86 -0.66 -8.54 -29.20
CA VAL A 86 0.77 -8.56 -28.83
C VAL A 86 1.64 -8.12 -30.01
N GLN A 87 1.36 -8.60 -31.23
CA GLN A 87 2.08 -8.16 -32.43
C GLN A 87 1.94 -6.66 -32.70
N ALA A 88 0.74 -6.11 -32.52
CA ALA A 88 0.46 -4.70 -32.73
C ALA A 88 1.20 -3.79 -31.73
N LEU A 89 1.71 -4.30 -30.61
CA LEU A 89 2.52 -3.52 -29.66
C LEU A 89 3.90 -3.14 -30.22
N GLY A 90 4.42 -3.93 -31.16
CA GLY A 90 5.70 -3.66 -31.84
C GLY A 90 5.57 -2.79 -33.10
N GLU A 91 4.37 -2.30 -33.42
CA GLU A 91 4.14 -1.45 -34.59
C GLU A 91 4.49 0.03 -34.31
N GLU A 92 4.94 0.76 -35.33
CA GLU A 92 5.21 2.21 -35.23
C GLU A 92 3.93 3.04 -35.04
N HIS A 93 2.78 2.49 -35.44
CA HIS A 93 1.52 3.22 -35.45
C HIS A 93 0.88 3.29 -34.05
N GLN A 94 1.14 4.38 -33.34
CA GLN A 94 0.73 4.60 -31.94
C GLN A 94 -0.76 4.32 -31.63
N ILE A 95 -1.69 4.67 -32.54
CA ILE A 95 -3.13 4.36 -32.33
C ILE A 95 -3.37 2.85 -32.22
N LYS A 96 -2.69 2.04 -33.05
CA LYS A 96 -2.83 0.59 -33.01
C LYS A 96 -2.25 0.03 -31.71
N VAL A 97 -1.08 0.51 -31.29
CA VAL A 97 -0.45 0.14 -30.01
C VAL A 97 -1.42 0.41 -28.85
N VAL A 98 -1.99 1.62 -28.79
CA VAL A 98 -2.93 2.02 -27.72
C VAL A 98 -4.20 1.17 -27.73
N ASN A 99 -4.82 0.97 -28.89
CA ASN A 99 -6.04 0.17 -29.00
C ASN A 99 -5.75 -1.32 -28.70
N ALA A 100 -4.59 -1.84 -29.07
CA ALA A 100 -4.17 -3.20 -28.74
C ALA A 100 -3.98 -3.38 -27.22
N LEU A 101 -3.30 -2.44 -26.55
CA LEU A 101 -3.16 -2.44 -25.09
C LEU A 101 -4.50 -2.36 -24.36
N GLN A 102 -5.40 -1.48 -24.82
CA GLN A 102 -6.76 -1.37 -24.27
C GLN A 102 -7.54 -2.67 -24.45
N THR A 103 -7.41 -3.32 -25.62
CA THR A 103 -8.05 -4.60 -25.88
C THR A 103 -7.48 -5.70 -25.00
N LEU A 104 -6.16 -5.77 -24.79
CA LEU A 104 -5.54 -6.70 -23.83
C LEU A 104 -6.06 -6.50 -22.40
N CYS A 105 -6.21 -5.26 -21.94
CA CYS A 105 -6.79 -4.97 -20.62
C CYS A 105 -8.22 -5.53 -20.51
N ALA A 106 -9.06 -5.29 -21.52
CA ALA A 106 -10.43 -5.81 -21.55
C ALA A 106 -10.49 -7.35 -21.59
N LEU A 107 -9.56 -8.01 -22.31
CA LEU A 107 -9.46 -9.47 -22.33
C LEU A 107 -9.20 -10.03 -20.93
N PHE A 108 -8.18 -9.54 -20.22
CA PHE A 108 -7.88 -10.02 -18.86
C PHE A 108 -8.99 -9.71 -17.86
N ARG A 109 -9.62 -8.53 -17.95
CA ARG A 109 -10.73 -8.14 -17.07
C ARG A 109 -11.98 -8.98 -17.31
N GLY A 110 -12.39 -9.13 -18.56
CA GLY A 110 -13.57 -9.92 -18.94
C GLY A 110 -13.42 -11.39 -18.54
N VAL A 111 -12.24 -11.99 -18.75
CA VAL A 111 -11.97 -13.37 -18.35
C VAL A 111 -11.95 -13.53 -16.83
N HIS A 112 -11.38 -12.57 -16.08
CA HIS A 112 -11.41 -12.62 -14.62
C HIS A 112 -12.84 -12.56 -14.05
N GLN A 113 -13.69 -11.64 -14.54
CA GLN A 113 -15.05 -11.46 -14.02
C GLN A 113 -15.91 -12.73 -14.16
N LYS A 114 -15.71 -13.46 -15.26
CA LYS A 114 -16.33 -14.76 -15.50
C LYS A 114 -15.81 -15.88 -14.58
N ASN A 115 -14.51 -15.85 -14.28
CA ASN A 115 -13.77 -16.93 -13.65
C ASN A 115 -13.39 -16.64 -12.19
N LYS A 116 -14.27 -16.01 -11.41
CA LYS A 116 -14.01 -15.65 -9.99
C LYS A 116 -13.59 -16.83 -9.09
N SER A 117 -13.80 -18.07 -9.52
CA SER A 117 -13.38 -19.29 -8.81
C SER A 117 -12.41 -20.19 -9.59
N SER A 118 -12.02 -19.80 -10.80
CA SER A 118 -11.22 -20.67 -11.69
C SER A 118 -9.72 -20.46 -11.47
N SER A 119 -8.93 -21.47 -11.80
CA SER A 119 -7.47 -21.45 -11.61
C SER A 119 -6.79 -20.56 -12.65
N GLY A 120 -5.59 -20.05 -12.37
CA GLY A 120 -4.82 -19.27 -13.35
C GLY A 120 -4.57 -20.02 -14.67
N PHE A 121 -4.58 -21.36 -14.64
CA PHE A 121 -4.48 -22.21 -15.83
C PHE A 121 -5.67 -22.05 -16.78
N ASP A 122 -6.89 -21.85 -16.26
CA ASP A 122 -8.09 -21.67 -17.07
C ASP A 122 -8.01 -20.36 -17.87
N ILE A 123 -7.45 -19.32 -17.26
CA ILE A 123 -7.21 -18.01 -17.89
C ILE A 123 -6.18 -18.13 -19.01
N ILE A 124 -5.06 -18.82 -18.76
CA ILE A 124 -4.02 -19.09 -19.75
C ILE A 124 -4.61 -19.86 -20.94
N ASN A 125 -5.33 -20.94 -20.66
CA ASN A 125 -5.91 -21.76 -21.71
C ASN A 125 -6.86 -20.92 -22.60
N MET A 126 -7.73 -20.13 -21.97
CA MET A 126 -8.73 -19.31 -22.67
C MET A 126 -8.14 -18.18 -23.51
N LEU A 127 -7.05 -17.53 -23.06
CA LEU A 127 -6.51 -16.35 -23.72
C LEU A 127 -5.38 -16.66 -24.71
N MET A 128 -4.55 -17.66 -24.42
CA MET A 128 -3.32 -17.91 -25.19
C MET A 128 -3.17 -19.36 -25.64
N GLY A 129 -3.85 -20.30 -24.98
CA GLY A 129 -3.65 -21.74 -25.16
C GLY A 129 -2.31 -22.21 -24.59
N PHE A 130 -2.25 -23.41 -24.03
CA PHE A 130 -1.05 -23.89 -23.34
C PHE A 130 0.18 -23.99 -24.26
N ASP A 131 0.01 -24.48 -25.49
CA ASP A 131 1.14 -24.74 -26.40
C ASP A 131 1.92 -23.49 -26.81
N LYS A 132 1.25 -22.32 -26.81
CA LYS A 132 1.82 -21.03 -27.26
C LYS A 132 1.93 -20.00 -26.13
N ALA A 133 1.54 -20.36 -24.91
CA ALA A 133 1.48 -19.46 -23.77
C ALA A 133 2.85 -18.81 -23.48
N GLU A 134 3.89 -19.63 -23.40
CA GLU A 134 5.26 -19.18 -23.07
C GLU A 134 5.78 -18.15 -24.07
N LEU A 135 5.70 -18.45 -25.38
CA LEU A 135 6.16 -17.54 -26.43
C LEU A 135 5.35 -16.24 -26.43
N ARG A 136 4.02 -16.32 -26.36
CA ARG A 136 3.16 -15.14 -26.40
C ARG A 136 3.34 -14.23 -25.20
N MET A 137 3.56 -14.82 -24.02
CA MET A 137 3.80 -14.04 -22.81
C MET A 137 5.20 -13.45 -22.81
N LYS A 138 6.21 -14.15 -23.35
CA LYS A 138 7.53 -13.57 -23.59
C LYS A 138 7.43 -12.34 -24.49
N ASP A 139 6.81 -12.47 -25.67
CA ASP A 139 6.66 -11.36 -26.62
C ASP A 139 5.90 -10.17 -26.01
N LEU A 140 4.86 -10.45 -25.22
CA LEU A 140 4.11 -9.42 -24.48
C LEU A 140 5.01 -8.69 -23.47
N MET A 141 5.76 -9.43 -22.65
CA MET A 141 6.61 -8.84 -21.63
C MET A 141 7.77 -8.03 -22.23
N GLU A 142 8.39 -8.51 -23.32
CA GLU A 142 9.42 -7.76 -24.06
C GLU A 142 8.86 -6.48 -24.67
N SER A 143 7.64 -6.53 -25.24
CA SER A 143 6.97 -5.34 -25.77
C SER A 143 6.65 -4.33 -24.68
N LEU A 144 6.15 -4.77 -23.53
CA LEU A 144 5.84 -3.90 -22.40
C LEU A 144 7.11 -3.26 -21.81
N ASP A 145 8.20 -4.01 -21.72
CA ASP A 145 9.50 -3.49 -21.28
C ASP A 145 9.98 -2.37 -22.22
N SER A 146 9.96 -2.62 -23.53
CA SER A 146 10.34 -1.63 -24.54
C SER A 146 9.47 -0.37 -24.50
N LEU A 147 8.16 -0.50 -24.27
CA LEU A 147 7.24 0.63 -24.20
C LEU A 147 7.39 1.46 -22.92
N LEU A 148 7.76 0.83 -21.81
CA LEU A 148 8.02 1.52 -20.54
C LEU A 148 9.38 2.21 -20.52
N CYS A 149 10.40 1.57 -21.08
CA CYS A 149 11.77 2.10 -21.13
C CYS A 149 11.99 3.14 -22.24
N GLY A 150 11.14 3.12 -23.28
CA GLY A 150 11.26 4.02 -24.43
C GLY A 150 10.77 5.45 -24.18
N ASP A 151 11.07 6.34 -25.13
CA ASP A 151 10.66 7.76 -25.14
C ASP A 151 9.19 7.97 -25.54
N GLY A 152 8.33 6.97 -25.29
CA GLY A 152 6.89 7.06 -25.56
C GLY A 152 6.18 8.06 -24.66
N SER A 153 4.93 8.39 -24.99
CA SER A 153 4.13 9.29 -24.14
C SER A 153 3.88 8.69 -22.75
N GLU A 154 3.84 9.52 -21.71
CA GLU A 154 3.52 9.08 -20.35
C GLU A 154 2.12 8.42 -20.29
N SER A 155 1.18 8.90 -21.11
CA SER A 155 -0.11 8.25 -21.29
C SER A 155 -0.01 6.78 -21.77
N LEU A 156 0.96 6.45 -22.62
CA LEU A 156 1.23 5.09 -23.08
C LEU A 156 1.87 4.23 -21.97
N LYS A 157 2.83 4.80 -21.23
CA LYS A 157 3.43 4.14 -20.05
C LYS A 157 2.38 3.82 -18.99
N SER A 158 1.46 4.75 -18.72
CA SER A 158 0.31 4.52 -17.83
C SER A 158 -0.52 3.33 -18.26
N LEU A 159 -0.81 3.19 -19.56
CA LEU A 159 -1.59 2.07 -20.07
C LEU A 159 -0.84 0.73 -19.95
N CYS A 160 0.48 0.72 -20.17
CA CYS A 160 1.33 -0.46 -19.96
C CYS A 160 1.33 -0.89 -18.48
N LEU A 161 1.50 0.05 -17.55
CA LEU A 161 1.44 -0.23 -16.11
C LEU A 161 0.06 -0.75 -15.68
N LYS A 162 -1.03 -0.20 -16.24
CA LYS A 162 -2.39 -0.71 -15.99
C LYS A 162 -2.55 -2.15 -16.47
N LEU A 163 -2.00 -2.51 -17.62
CA LEU A 163 -2.02 -3.89 -18.10
C LEU A 163 -1.20 -4.80 -17.17
N LEU A 164 0.00 -4.40 -16.77
CA LEU A 164 0.83 -5.14 -15.82
C LEU A 164 0.11 -5.35 -14.48
N LEU A 165 -0.50 -4.31 -13.92
CA LEU A 165 -1.31 -4.40 -12.72
C LEU A 165 -2.50 -5.36 -12.91
N CYS A 166 -3.13 -5.36 -14.09
CA CYS A 166 -4.18 -6.31 -14.44
C CYS A 166 -3.67 -7.75 -14.52
N LEU A 167 -2.46 -7.99 -15.04
CA LEU A 167 -1.84 -9.31 -15.11
C LEU A 167 -1.52 -9.86 -13.72
N VAL A 168 -0.85 -9.07 -12.88
CA VAL A 168 -0.44 -9.51 -11.53
C VAL A 168 -1.65 -9.67 -10.62
N THR A 169 -2.68 -8.85 -10.83
CA THR A 169 -3.98 -8.94 -10.17
C THR A 169 -5.04 -9.46 -11.16
N VAL A 170 -4.85 -10.64 -11.76
CA VAL A 170 -5.98 -11.37 -12.37
C VAL A 170 -6.52 -12.41 -11.39
N THR A 171 -5.61 -12.98 -10.60
CA THR A 171 -5.74 -13.77 -9.37
C THR A 171 -6.39 -13.13 -8.14
N ASP A 172 -7.47 -13.63 -7.53
CA ASP A 172 -7.82 -13.22 -6.14
C ASP A 172 -6.76 -13.64 -5.12
N ASN A 173 -5.95 -14.65 -5.43
CA ASN A 173 -4.75 -14.97 -4.66
C ASN A 173 -3.54 -14.81 -5.57
N ILE A 174 -2.58 -13.96 -5.17
CA ILE A 174 -1.39 -13.67 -5.98
C ILE A 174 -0.54 -14.92 -6.17
N SER A 175 -0.36 -15.75 -5.13
CA SER A 175 0.46 -16.96 -5.19
C SER A 175 -0.13 -18.05 -6.09
N GLN A 176 -1.45 -18.00 -6.33
CA GLN A 176 -2.16 -18.91 -7.24
C GLN A 176 -2.21 -18.40 -8.68
N ASN A 177 -1.75 -17.17 -8.93
CA ASN A 177 -1.73 -16.59 -10.26
C ASN A 177 -0.59 -17.20 -11.06
N THR A 178 -0.89 -18.20 -11.89
CA THR A 178 0.13 -18.87 -12.73
C THR A 178 0.64 -17.99 -13.86
N ILE A 179 -0.07 -16.92 -14.24
CA ILE A 179 0.43 -15.95 -15.22
C ILE A 179 1.70 -15.27 -14.70
N LEU A 180 1.82 -15.08 -13.38
CA LEU A 180 3.01 -14.50 -12.78
C LEU A 180 4.27 -15.35 -12.97
N GLU A 181 4.16 -16.67 -13.21
CA GLU A 181 5.33 -17.50 -13.52
C GLU A 181 6.07 -16.98 -14.76
N TYR A 182 5.33 -16.57 -15.79
CA TYR A 182 5.90 -15.98 -17.00
C TYR A 182 6.43 -14.56 -16.80
N VAL A 183 5.79 -13.76 -15.93
CA VAL A 183 6.26 -12.40 -15.56
C VAL A 183 7.54 -12.48 -14.71
N MET A 184 7.70 -13.55 -13.94
CA MET A 184 8.93 -13.82 -13.19
C MET A 184 10.09 -14.21 -14.11
N ILE A 185 9.82 -14.97 -15.18
CA ILE A 185 10.81 -15.36 -16.19
C ILE A 185 11.21 -14.15 -17.04
N ASN A 186 10.23 -13.40 -17.55
CA ASN A 186 10.44 -12.23 -18.40
C ASN A 186 10.32 -10.95 -17.56
N SER A 187 11.39 -10.66 -16.82
CA SER A 187 11.41 -9.63 -15.77
C SER A 187 11.19 -8.20 -16.32
N ILE A 188 10.26 -7.45 -15.72
CA ILE A 188 9.98 -6.03 -15.98
C ILE A 188 10.68 -5.10 -14.97
N PHE A 189 11.63 -5.65 -14.20
CA PHE A 189 12.22 -4.97 -13.04
C PHE A 189 12.99 -3.70 -13.42
N GLU A 190 13.76 -3.74 -14.51
CA GLU A 190 14.57 -2.59 -14.94
C GLU A 190 13.68 -1.42 -15.37
N ALA A 191 12.59 -1.71 -16.11
CA ALA A 191 11.59 -0.70 -16.46
C ALA A 191 10.97 -0.03 -15.22
N ILE A 192 10.67 -0.81 -14.17
CA ILE A 192 10.17 -0.25 -12.90
C ILE A 192 11.22 0.69 -12.29
N LEU A 193 12.50 0.30 -12.24
CA LEU A 193 13.54 1.14 -11.66
C LEU A 193 13.76 2.44 -12.46
N GLN A 194 13.70 2.35 -13.79
CA GLN A 194 13.80 3.52 -14.67
C GLN A 194 12.69 4.54 -14.39
N ILE A 195 11.45 4.08 -14.20
CA ILE A 195 10.32 4.94 -13.83
C ILE A 195 10.54 5.62 -12.48
N LEU A 196 11.14 4.93 -11.51
CA LEU A 196 11.42 5.48 -10.18
C LEU A 196 12.62 6.44 -10.18
N SER A 197 13.58 6.22 -11.08
CA SER A 197 14.74 7.09 -11.28
C SER A 197 14.38 8.41 -11.95
N ASP A 198 13.54 8.37 -12.98
CA ASP A 198 13.20 9.55 -13.76
C ASP A 198 12.18 10.45 -13.04
N VAL A 199 12.50 11.74 -12.87
CA VAL A 199 11.67 12.66 -12.08
C VAL A 199 10.29 12.88 -12.70
N SER A 200 10.21 13.01 -14.02
CA SER A 200 8.94 13.21 -14.73
C SER A 200 8.04 11.99 -14.64
N SER A 201 8.58 10.82 -14.96
CA SER A 201 7.84 9.58 -14.97
C SER A 201 7.47 9.14 -13.56
N ARG A 202 8.36 9.32 -12.58
CA ARG A 202 8.08 9.08 -11.15
C ARG A 202 6.87 9.84 -10.65
N GLY A 203 6.73 11.12 -11.02
CA GLY A 203 5.61 11.96 -10.59
C GLY A 203 4.25 11.44 -11.07
N GLN A 204 4.19 10.82 -12.25
CA GLN A 204 2.95 10.35 -12.86
C GLN A 204 2.69 8.85 -12.63
N HIS A 205 3.75 8.05 -12.55
CA HIS A 205 3.68 6.58 -12.62
C HIS A 205 4.34 5.89 -11.43
N GLY A 206 5.06 6.63 -10.59
CA GLY A 206 5.78 6.06 -9.46
C GLY A 206 4.88 5.26 -8.53
N TYR A 207 3.66 5.74 -8.27
CA TYR A 207 2.69 5.03 -7.42
C TYR A 207 2.40 3.61 -7.95
N ASP A 208 1.98 3.51 -9.22
CA ASP A 208 1.66 2.24 -9.86
C ASP A 208 2.90 1.33 -9.95
N ALA A 209 4.08 1.91 -10.20
CA ALA A 209 5.35 1.19 -10.24
C ALA A 209 5.73 0.58 -8.87
N VAL A 210 5.58 1.34 -7.78
CA VAL A 210 5.83 0.87 -6.40
C VAL A 210 4.85 -0.23 -6.01
N VAL A 211 3.57 -0.07 -6.34
CA VAL A 211 2.53 -1.09 -6.09
C VAL A 211 2.83 -2.37 -6.88
N LEU A 212 3.15 -2.25 -8.17
CA LEU A 212 3.50 -3.38 -9.03
C LEU A 212 4.72 -4.13 -8.46
N LEU A 213 5.77 -3.41 -8.08
CA LEU A 213 6.97 -4.00 -7.47
C LEU A 213 6.63 -4.77 -6.18
N ALA A 214 5.81 -4.18 -5.30
CA ALA A 214 5.40 -4.82 -4.06
C ALA A 214 4.62 -6.12 -4.30
N LEU A 215 3.71 -6.12 -5.29
CA LEU A 215 2.94 -7.30 -5.68
C LEU A 215 3.86 -8.42 -6.22
N LEU A 216 4.81 -8.06 -7.08
CA LEU A 216 5.76 -9.01 -7.67
C LEU A 216 6.70 -9.61 -6.61
N VAL A 217 7.22 -8.79 -5.69
CA VAL A 217 8.03 -9.24 -4.55
C VAL A 217 7.29 -10.22 -3.64
N ASN A 218 5.97 -10.09 -3.52
CA ASN A 218 5.15 -10.95 -2.66
C ASN A 218 4.68 -12.26 -3.31
N TYR A 219 4.83 -12.42 -4.63
CA TYR A 219 4.44 -13.64 -5.32
C TYR A 219 5.30 -14.84 -4.88
N ARG A 220 4.65 -15.88 -4.32
CA ARG A 220 5.28 -17.13 -3.84
C ARG A 220 6.57 -16.90 -3.04
N LYS A 221 6.64 -15.77 -2.32
CA LYS A 221 7.83 -15.27 -1.63
C LYS A 221 8.49 -16.28 -0.70
N TYR A 222 7.69 -17.18 -0.12
CA TYR A 222 8.14 -18.19 0.84
C TYR A 222 8.08 -19.62 0.29
N GLU A 223 7.49 -19.84 -0.89
CA GLU A 223 7.37 -21.16 -1.53
C GLU A 223 8.52 -21.43 -2.50
N SER A 224 9.06 -20.37 -3.12
CA SER A 224 10.08 -20.47 -4.16
C SER A 224 11.01 -19.25 -4.15
N VAL A 225 12.15 -19.36 -4.83
CA VAL A 225 13.08 -18.23 -4.99
C VAL A 225 12.43 -17.20 -5.91
N ASN A 226 12.05 -16.06 -5.36
CA ASN A 226 11.49 -14.96 -6.12
C ASN A 226 12.62 -14.06 -6.67
N PRO A 227 12.74 -13.88 -8.00
CA PRO A 227 13.82 -13.08 -8.59
C PRO A 227 13.72 -11.59 -8.26
N TYR A 228 12.53 -11.04 -8.05
CA TYR A 228 12.35 -9.62 -7.68
C TYR A 228 12.83 -9.35 -6.25
N ILE A 229 12.74 -10.34 -5.34
CA ILE A 229 13.34 -10.24 -4.01
C ILE A 229 14.86 -10.13 -4.12
N VAL A 230 15.47 -11.02 -4.90
CA VAL A 230 16.93 -11.02 -5.10
C VAL A 230 17.37 -9.71 -5.73
N LYS A 231 16.74 -9.31 -6.84
CA LYS A 231 17.04 -8.05 -7.54
C LYS A 231 16.87 -6.84 -6.63
N LEU A 232 15.74 -6.69 -5.92
CA LEU A 232 15.52 -5.58 -5.00
C LEU A 232 16.56 -5.54 -3.87
N SER A 233 17.00 -6.70 -3.37
CA SER A 233 17.99 -6.75 -2.27
C SER A 233 19.39 -6.29 -2.66
N ILE A 234 19.73 -6.33 -3.95
CA ILE A 234 21.03 -5.94 -4.48
C ILE A 234 21.04 -4.53 -5.10
N VAL A 235 19.89 -3.88 -5.27
CA VAL A 235 19.83 -2.50 -5.78
C VAL A 235 20.66 -1.58 -4.89
N ASP A 236 21.60 -0.88 -5.51
CA ASP A 236 22.48 0.11 -4.90
C ASP A 236 22.38 1.49 -5.58
N ASP A 237 21.54 1.62 -6.61
CA ASP A 237 21.26 2.90 -7.26
C ASP A 237 20.49 3.84 -6.31
N GLU A 238 21.20 4.84 -5.79
CA GLU A 238 20.68 5.81 -4.83
C GLU A 238 19.51 6.65 -5.41
N PRO A 239 19.57 7.17 -6.65
CA PRO A 239 18.45 7.89 -7.27
C PRO A 239 17.15 7.07 -7.35
N THR A 240 17.24 5.79 -7.73
CA THR A 240 16.08 4.89 -7.76
C THR A 240 15.49 4.70 -6.37
N LEU A 241 16.34 4.41 -5.37
CA LEU A 241 15.91 4.16 -4.00
C LEU A 241 15.31 5.42 -3.36
N ASP A 242 15.90 6.59 -3.62
CA ASP A 242 15.36 7.89 -3.21
C ASP A 242 14.01 8.16 -3.87
N GLY A 243 13.91 7.92 -5.18
CA GLY A 243 12.65 8.00 -5.91
C GLY A 243 11.56 7.11 -5.35
N MET A 244 11.89 5.86 -5.00
CA MET A 244 10.95 4.95 -4.34
C MET A 244 10.52 5.49 -2.97
N GLY A 245 11.46 6.01 -2.18
CA GLY A 245 11.19 6.65 -0.88
C GLY A 245 10.25 7.85 -1.01
N MET A 246 10.49 8.74 -1.98
CA MET A 246 9.65 9.90 -2.27
C MET A 246 8.22 9.50 -2.64
N VAL A 247 8.04 8.49 -3.49
CA VAL A 247 6.71 8.01 -3.89
C VAL A 247 5.94 7.49 -2.69
N VAL A 248 6.59 6.65 -1.86
CA VAL A 248 6.00 6.11 -0.64
C VAL A 248 5.63 7.24 0.33
N HIS A 249 6.53 8.20 0.53
CA HIS A 249 6.31 9.35 1.40
C HIS A 249 5.12 10.19 0.93
N HIS A 250 5.08 10.54 -0.35
CA HIS A 250 3.98 11.31 -0.93
C HIS A 250 2.63 10.58 -0.77
N ALA A 251 2.59 9.28 -1.07
CA ALA A 251 1.37 8.49 -0.96
C ALA A 251 0.85 8.39 0.49
N LEU A 252 1.75 8.18 1.46
CA LEU A 252 1.38 8.13 2.88
C LEU A 252 0.97 9.51 3.41
N THR A 253 1.61 10.59 2.95
CA THR A 253 1.26 11.97 3.33
C THR A 253 -0.13 12.34 2.81
N GLU A 254 -0.41 12.06 1.54
CA GLU A 254 -1.75 12.25 0.98
C GLU A 254 -2.80 11.44 1.74
N TYR A 255 -2.47 10.20 2.13
CA TYR A 255 -3.37 9.38 2.91
C TYR A 255 -3.70 10.00 4.27
N SER A 256 -2.67 10.44 5.02
CA SER A 256 -2.87 11.14 6.28
C SER A 256 -3.73 12.41 6.11
N ARG A 257 -3.45 13.20 5.06
CA ARG A 257 -4.22 14.41 4.76
C ARG A 257 -5.69 14.11 4.49
N GLN A 258 -5.98 13.11 3.66
CA GLN A 258 -7.36 12.67 3.37
C GLN A 258 -8.07 12.15 4.61
N TYR A 259 -7.34 11.47 5.49
CA TYR A 259 -7.90 11.02 6.76
C TYR A 259 -8.27 12.20 7.67
N LYS A 260 -7.35 13.14 7.89
CA LYS A 260 -7.58 14.34 8.70
C LYS A 260 -8.80 15.13 8.20
N ALA A 261 -8.91 15.32 6.89
CA ALA A 261 -10.05 16.00 6.29
C ALA A 261 -11.39 15.29 6.57
N LYS A 262 -11.43 13.95 6.49
CA LYS A 262 -12.63 13.16 6.84
C LYS A 262 -12.98 13.22 8.32
N GLU A 263 -11.98 13.35 9.19
CA GLU A 263 -12.20 13.52 10.63
C GLU A 263 -12.76 14.92 10.94
N GLU A 264 -12.22 15.95 10.32
CA GLU A 264 -12.69 17.34 10.46
C GLU A 264 -14.10 17.54 9.90
N GLU A 265 -14.47 16.91 8.77
CA GLU A 265 -15.85 16.92 8.25
C GLU A 265 -16.83 16.23 9.21
N ASN A 266 -16.43 15.12 9.84
CA ASN A 266 -17.23 14.45 10.85
C ASN A 266 -17.35 15.26 12.17
N GLN A 267 -16.36 16.12 12.47
CA GLN A 267 -16.38 17.02 13.62
C GLN A 267 -17.10 18.36 13.34
N GLY A 268 -17.20 18.77 12.07
CA GLY A 268 -17.82 20.03 11.60
C GLY A 268 -19.34 20.14 11.82
N GLY A 269 -19.98 19.10 12.34
CA GLY A 269 -21.40 19.13 12.67
C GLY A 269 -21.74 19.70 14.04
N PHE A 270 -20.87 19.60 15.07
CA PHE A 270 -21.35 19.82 16.46
C PHE A 270 -20.30 20.13 17.55
N PHE A 271 -19.08 20.56 17.25
CA PHE A 271 -18.07 20.82 18.31
C PHE A 271 -17.59 22.28 18.36
N SER A 272 -18.32 23.12 19.09
CA SER A 272 -17.77 24.36 19.67
C SER A 272 -17.56 24.29 21.19
N THR A 273 -17.61 23.11 21.81
CA THR A 273 -17.41 23.00 23.26
C THR A 273 -16.85 21.63 23.70
N LEU A 274 -15.74 21.68 24.47
CA LEU A 274 -15.22 20.70 25.47
C LEU A 274 -14.50 19.45 24.90
N THR A 275 -13.24 19.11 25.20
CA THR A 275 -12.42 19.02 26.45
C THR A 275 -12.96 18.13 27.57
N THR A 276 -14.20 17.64 27.50
CA THR A 276 -14.72 16.75 28.55
C THR A 276 -15.72 15.77 27.96
N MET A 277 -15.25 14.57 27.60
CA MET A 277 -15.98 13.29 27.46
C MET A 277 -15.41 12.43 26.32
N VAL A 278 -14.22 11.89 26.56
CA VAL A 278 -13.74 10.68 25.88
C VAL A 278 -14.54 9.52 26.48
N GLY A 279 -15.59 9.07 25.80
CA GLY A 279 -16.40 7.97 26.34
C GLY A 279 -17.56 7.42 25.53
N ASN A 280 -18.06 8.09 24.48
CA ASN A 280 -19.27 7.58 23.78
C ASN A 280 -19.37 7.84 22.27
N MET A 281 -18.35 8.38 21.61
CA MET A 281 -18.41 8.59 20.17
C MET A 281 -17.65 7.48 19.48
N PHE A 282 -18.31 6.42 19.00
CA PHE A 282 -17.84 5.62 17.86
C PHE A 282 -18.90 4.57 17.48
N ILE A 283 -20.03 4.98 16.91
CA ILE A 283 -20.82 4.16 15.95
C ILE A 283 -21.27 5.08 14.82
N ALA A 284 -20.80 4.80 13.62
CA ALA A 284 -21.15 5.45 12.36
C ALA A 284 -21.18 4.28 11.38
N ASP A 285 -22.32 4.09 10.75
CA ASP A 285 -22.65 2.88 9.98
C ASP A 285 -21.72 2.68 8.79
N ALA A 286 -21.41 1.41 8.56
CA ALA A 286 -20.51 0.93 7.53
C ALA A 286 -21.19 0.96 6.17
N ASP A 287 -20.66 1.75 5.22
CA ASP A 287 -20.78 1.40 3.79
C ASP A 287 -19.74 2.01 2.82
N GLU A 288 -18.73 2.76 3.26
CA GLU A 288 -17.71 3.28 2.32
C GLU A 288 -16.41 2.47 2.33
N LYS A 289 -16.40 1.36 1.57
CA LYS A 289 -15.25 0.44 1.41
C LYS A 289 -14.14 0.91 0.44
N LEU A 290 -14.17 2.13 -0.12
CA LEU A 290 -13.36 2.44 -1.31
C LEU A 290 -11.99 3.11 -1.07
N SER A 291 -11.67 3.60 0.13
CA SER A 291 -10.37 4.31 0.35
C SER A 291 -9.36 3.58 1.23
N VAL A 292 -9.63 2.34 1.66
CA VAL A 292 -8.74 1.61 2.59
C VAL A 292 -7.81 0.63 1.87
N GLN A 293 -8.19 0.12 0.69
CA GLN A 293 -7.50 -1.00 0.03
C GLN A 293 -6.20 -0.60 -0.71
N THR A 294 -6.10 0.60 -1.29
CA THR A 294 -4.90 1.04 -2.03
C THR A 294 -3.74 1.40 -1.10
N ASN A 295 -4.03 1.76 0.15
CA ASN A 295 -3.01 2.20 1.12
C ASN A 295 -2.27 1.02 1.76
N GLU A 296 -2.91 -0.15 1.83
CA GLU A 296 -2.27 -1.40 2.25
C GLU A 296 -1.10 -1.77 1.31
N ALA A 297 -1.21 -1.46 0.02
CA ALA A 297 -0.18 -1.74 -0.98
C ALA A 297 1.09 -0.92 -0.75
N ILE A 298 0.97 0.38 -0.43
CA ILE A 298 2.11 1.27 -0.20
C ILE A 298 2.82 0.94 1.12
N LEU A 299 2.07 0.64 2.17
CA LEU A 299 2.67 0.18 3.43
C LEU A 299 3.38 -1.15 3.27
N LEU A 300 2.81 -2.06 2.47
CA LEU A 300 3.48 -3.30 2.10
C LEU A 300 4.74 -3.01 1.30
N ALA A 301 4.71 -2.09 0.35
CA ALA A 301 5.88 -1.70 -0.43
C ALA A 301 7.00 -1.13 0.46
N LEU A 302 6.66 -0.21 1.37
CA LEU A 302 7.60 0.33 2.36
C LEU A 302 8.19 -0.77 3.23
N TYR A 303 7.34 -1.65 3.76
CA TYR A 303 7.75 -2.79 4.56
C TYR A 303 8.75 -3.65 3.79
N GLU A 304 8.42 -4.06 2.58
CA GLU A 304 9.26 -4.91 1.75
C GLU A 304 10.59 -4.23 1.39
N ALA A 305 10.58 -2.96 1.00
CA ALA A 305 11.80 -2.21 0.68
C ALA A 305 12.75 -2.13 1.87
N VAL A 306 12.24 -1.79 3.06
CA VAL A 306 13.02 -1.76 4.31
C VAL A 306 13.53 -3.16 4.71
N HIS A 307 12.77 -4.22 4.38
CA HIS A 307 13.14 -5.58 4.75
C HIS A 307 14.17 -6.21 3.82
N LEU A 308 14.08 -5.91 2.52
CA LEU A 308 14.86 -6.57 1.48
C LEU A 308 16.10 -5.78 1.12
N ASN A 309 16.04 -4.44 1.11
CA ASN A 309 17.14 -3.61 0.67
C ASN A 309 17.82 -2.89 1.85
N ARG A 310 19.10 -3.20 2.06
CA ARG A 310 19.92 -2.62 3.15
C ARG A 310 20.27 -1.15 2.95
N ASN A 311 20.33 -0.68 1.70
CA ASN A 311 20.68 0.67 1.31
C ASN A 311 19.45 1.59 1.40
N PHE A 312 18.25 1.04 1.21
CA PHE A 312 17.00 1.79 1.31
C PHE A 312 16.83 2.45 2.68
N ILE A 313 17.23 1.76 3.76
CA ILE A 313 17.18 2.35 5.11
C ILE A 313 18.12 3.57 5.22
N THR A 314 19.25 3.55 4.52
CA THR A 314 20.20 4.67 4.47
C THR A 314 19.57 5.88 3.79
N VAL A 315 18.92 5.67 2.65
CA VAL A 315 18.17 6.69 1.92
C VAL A 315 17.04 7.27 2.77
N LEU A 316 16.27 6.42 3.46
CA LEU A 316 15.21 6.88 4.37
C LEU A 316 15.75 7.68 5.57
N ALA A 317 16.96 7.34 6.05
CA ALA A 317 17.60 8.04 7.16
C ALA A 317 18.37 9.31 6.72
N GLN A 318 18.61 9.50 5.42
CA GLN A 318 19.36 10.62 4.85
C GLN A 318 18.45 11.66 4.16
N SER A 319 17.19 11.34 3.88
CA SER A 319 16.20 12.26 3.30
C SER A 319 15.78 13.43 4.20
N HIS A 320 16.56 13.72 5.25
CA HIS A 320 16.50 14.96 6.01
C HIS A 320 17.16 16.10 5.21
N PRO A 321 16.46 17.19 4.90
CA PRO A 321 17.10 18.39 4.37
C PRO A 321 18.05 18.96 5.43
N GLU A 322 19.34 19.05 5.05
CA GLU A 322 20.39 19.90 5.62
C GLU A 322 21.00 19.51 6.99
N ILE A 323 22.03 18.67 6.94
CA ILE A 323 23.14 18.72 7.91
C ILE A 323 24.16 19.73 7.37
N ASP A 324 24.09 20.99 7.82
CA ASP A 324 25.14 21.96 7.54
C ASP A 324 26.27 21.82 8.57
N MET A 325 27.34 21.15 8.16
CA MET A 325 28.63 21.16 8.85
C MET A 325 29.44 22.36 8.36
N GLY A 326 29.76 23.31 9.24
CA GLY A 326 30.92 24.18 9.07
C GLY A 326 30.75 25.61 9.52
N VAL A 327 30.95 25.86 10.82
CA VAL A 327 31.23 27.20 11.33
C VAL A 327 32.56 27.70 10.74
N THR A 328 32.52 28.76 9.94
CA THR A 328 33.60 29.77 9.89
C THR A 328 33.04 31.15 9.54
N SER A 329 32.87 31.99 10.58
CA SER A 329 33.17 33.45 10.72
C SER A 329 33.07 34.35 9.45
N ILE A 330 32.57 35.61 9.42
CA ILE A 330 32.63 36.77 10.35
C ILE A 330 31.59 37.87 9.91
N SER A 331 30.85 38.47 10.86
CA SER A 331 30.39 39.90 10.97
C SER A 331 29.26 40.52 10.08
N PRO A 332 28.49 41.53 10.60
CA PRO A 332 27.07 41.76 10.29
C PRO A 332 26.73 43.09 9.58
N SER A 333 25.55 43.17 8.93
CA SER A 333 24.67 44.36 8.96
C SER A 333 23.26 44.05 8.44
N PRO A 334 22.22 44.79 8.87
CA PRO A 334 20.83 44.35 8.79
C PRO A 334 20.05 45.05 7.69
N THR A 335 19.38 44.31 6.81
CA THR A 335 18.15 44.77 6.16
C THR A 335 17.32 43.55 5.77
N THR A 336 16.11 43.52 6.33
CA THR A 336 14.97 42.63 6.02
C THR A 336 14.93 42.08 4.59
N PRO A 337 14.62 40.78 4.45
CA PRO A 337 13.69 40.37 3.42
C PRO A 337 12.56 39.48 3.97
N THR A 338 11.37 39.78 3.45
CA THR A 338 10.17 38.94 3.36
C THR A 338 10.47 37.45 3.20
N THR A 339 9.96 36.65 4.14
CA THR A 339 9.96 35.19 4.15
C THR A 339 9.08 34.62 3.03
N PRO A 340 9.59 33.78 2.12
CA PRO A 340 8.79 32.78 1.44
C PRO A 340 8.62 31.57 2.38
N LEU A 341 7.39 31.08 2.49
CA LEU A 341 6.98 29.91 3.26
C LEU A 341 7.57 28.65 2.61
N GLY A 342 8.81 28.28 2.97
CA GLY A 342 9.41 26.99 2.63
C GLY A 342 9.00 25.97 3.69
N THR A 343 7.97 25.18 3.43
CA THR A 343 7.67 23.98 4.23
C THR A 343 8.55 22.83 3.73
N SER A 344 9.60 22.49 4.47
CA SER A 344 10.33 21.24 4.27
C SER A 344 9.38 20.05 4.48
N PRO A 345 9.48 18.96 3.68
CA PRO A 345 8.69 17.76 3.93
C PRO A 345 9.04 17.16 5.30
N PRO A 346 8.06 16.67 6.08
CA PRO A 346 8.30 16.06 7.38
C PRO A 346 9.11 14.77 7.23
N SER A 347 9.88 14.42 8.27
CA SER A 347 10.74 13.23 8.25
C SER A 347 9.89 11.94 8.18
N LEU A 348 10.46 10.83 7.69
CA LEU A 348 9.74 9.54 7.67
C LEU A 348 9.28 9.12 9.08
N ASP A 349 10.03 9.47 10.12
CA ASP A 349 9.66 9.19 11.51
C ASP A 349 8.39 9.96 11.91
N ASP A 350 8.24 11.23 11.48
CA ASP A 350 6.99 12.00 11.64
C ASP A 350 5.83 11.33 10.91
N LEU A 351 6.08 10.80 9.72
CA LEU A 351 5.06 10.13 8.90
C LEU A 351 4.63 8.77 9.49
N MET A 352 5.55 8.03 10.12
CA MET A 352 5.24 6.77 10.80
C MET A 352 4.49 7.01 12.13
N VAL A 353 4.82 8.09 12.84
CA VAL A 353 4.07 8.53 14.03
C VAL A 353 2.70 9.04 13.63
N GLU A 354 2.62 9.88 12.59
CA GLU A 354 1.38 10.35 12.01
C GLU A 354 0.53 9.15 11.57
N PHE A 355 1.10 8.15 10.90
CA PHE A 355 0.40 6.92 10.55
C PHE A 355 -0.15 6.16 11.78
N ILE A 356 0.63 5.98 12.85
CA ILE A 356 0.14 5.30 14.06
C ILE A 356 -1.01 6.10 14.71
N VAL A 357 -0.88 7.43 14.74
CA VAL A 357 -1.84 8.32 15.40
C VAL A 357 -3.12 8.47 14.59
N THR A 358 -3.05 8.63 13.27
CA THR A 358 -4.20 8.89 12.39
C THR A 358 -4.98 7.64 11.99
N HIS A 359 -4.55 6.42 12.35
CA HIS A 359 -5.25 5.21 11.88
C HIS A 359 -5.96 4.43 12.98
N MET A 360 -6.19 5.01 14.16
CA MET A 360 -6.93 4.36 15.25
C MET A 360 -8.42 4.27 14.90
N MET A 361 -8.82 3.16 14.25
CA MET A 361 -10.16 2.97 13.67
C MET A 361 -10.97 1.85 14.33
N LYS A 362 -12.30 1.90 14.14
CA LYS A 362 -13.32 0.93 14.62
C LYS A 362 -13.12 -0.50 14.08
N GLU A 363 -12.74 -0.65 12.80
CA GLU A 363 -12.29 -1.93 12.26
C GLU A 363 -10.77 -1.97 12.38
N PHE A 364 -10.26 -2.40 13.53
CA PHE A 364 -8.82 -2.39 13.81
C PHE A 364 -8.04 -3.24 12.81
N PRO A 365 -7.29 -2.65 11.85
CA PRO A 365 -6.54 -3.38 10.84
C PRO A 365 -5.24 -3.90 11.49
N MET A 366 -5.36 -4.93 12.32
CA MET A 366 -4.29 -5.51 13.15
C MET A 366 -2.98 -5.71 12.36
N ASP A 367 -3.07 -6.22 11.14
CA ASP A 367 -1.92 -6.51 10.29
C ASP A 367 -1.15 -5.24 9.85
N LEU A 368 -1.86 -4.14 9.59
CA LEU A 368 -1.23 -2.86 9.22
C LEU A 368 -0.46 -2.28 10.40
N TYR A 369 -1.06 -2.30 11.59
CA TYR A 369 -0.39 -1.87 12.81
C TYR A 369 0.86 -2.69 13.11
N MET A 370 0.77 -4.02 12.98
CA MET A 370 1.93 -4.89 13.13
C MET A 370 3.05 -4.52 12.17
N ARG A 371 2.74 -4.32 10.89
CA ARG A 371 3.75 -3.93 9.87
C ARG A 371 4.38 -2.58 10.19
N CYS A 372 3.60 -1.60 10.63
CA CYS A 372 4.11 -0.26 10.96
C CYS A 372 5.05 -0.30 12.16
N VAL A 373 4.66 -0.98 13.24
CA VAL A 373 5.50 -1.16 14.43
C VAL A 373 6.79 -1.92 14.09
N GLN A 374 6.72 -2.92 13.20
CA GLN A 374 7.90 -3.65 12.70
C GLN A 374 8.83 -2.78 11.83
N ILE A 375 8.29 -1.90 10.99
CA ILE A 375 9.11 -0.93 10.22
C ILE A 375 9.86 -0.02 11.20
N ILE A 376 9.17 0.56 12.19
CA ILE A 376 9.79 1.42 13.20
C ILE A 376 10.89 0.68 13.96
N HIS A 377 10.63 -0.56 14.38
CA HIS A 377 11.63 -1.39 15.05
C HIS A 377 12.89 -1.59 14.21
N LYS A 378 12.74 -1.82 12.90
CA LYS A 378 13.87 -1.92 11.98
C LYS A 378 14.64 -0.62 11.78
N LEU A 379 13.94 0.50 11.65
CA LEU A 379 14.58 1.81 11.55
C LEU A 379 15.44 2.06 12.79
N ILE A 380 14.91 1.79 13.98
CA ILE A 380 15.66 1.92 15.25
C ILE A 380 16.83 0.93 15.32
N CYS A 381 16.66 -0.33 14.89
CA CYS A 381 17.75 -1.30 14.82
C CYS A 381 18.88 -0.83 13.88
N TYR A 382 18.53 -0.20 12.76
CA TYR A 382 19.49 0.37 11.83
C TYR A 382 20.22 1.58 12.43
N GLN A 383 19.48 2.51 13.05
CA GLN A 383 20.07 3.65 13.75
C GLN A 383 21.05 3.19 14.84
N LYS A 384 20.68 2.19 15.65
CA LYS A 384 21.58 1.51 16.61
C LYS A 384 22.85 0.97 15.93
N LYS A 385 22.68 0.21 14.84
CA LYS A 385 23.79 -0.44 14.12
C LYS A 385 24.77 0.58 13.53
N CYS A 386 24.26 1.65 12.93
CA CYS A 386 25.05 2.71 12.32
C CYS A 386 25.47 3.82 13.31
N ARG A 387 24.96 3.79 14.55
CA ARG A 387 25.12 4.85 15.57
C ARG A 387 24.68 6.22 15.06
N ILE A 388 23.62 6.26 14.26
CA ILE A 388 23.02 7.49 13.77
C ILE A 388 22.15 8.05 14.89
N ARG A 389 22.35 9.33 15.23
CA ARG A 389 21.56 10.03 16.23
C ARG A 389 20.68 11.07 15.54
N LEU A 390 19.40 10.78 15.43
CA LEU A 390 18.45 11.71 14.82
C LEU A 390 17.98 12.75 15.84
N HIS A 391 17.96 14.01 15.42
CA HIS A 391 17.32 15.10 16.16
C HIS A 391 15.81 15.06 15.94
N TYR A 392 15.19 13.99 16.44
CA TYR A 392 13.76 13.69 16.30
C TYR A 392 13.00 13.93 17.61
N THR A 393 11.71 14.27 17.54
CA THR A 393 10.82 14.44 18.70
C THR A 393 10.31 13.07 19.18
N TRP A 394 11.20 12.25 19.75
CA TRP A 394 10.93 10.87 20.18
C TRP A 394 9.71 10.71 21.11
N ARG A 395 9.38 11.78 21.85
CA ARG A 395 8.20 11.84 22.72
C ARG A 395 6.90 11.53 21.98
N GLU A 396 6.74 12.03 20.75
CA GLU A 396 5.52 11.81 19.97
C GLU A 396 5.35 10.32 19.59
N LEU A 397 6.46 9.66 19.22
CA LEU A 397 6.47 8.23 18.97
C LEU A 397 6.11 7.42 20.22
N TRP A 398 6.71 7.73 21.37
CA TRP A 398 6.40 7.01 22.61
C TRP A 398 4.93 7.19 23.03
N SER A 399 4.40 8.41 22.94
CA SER A 399 2.99 8.67 23.21
C SER A 399 2.07 7.92 22.24
N ALA A 400 2.40 7.86 20.94
CA ALA A 400 1.64 7.09 19.95
C ALA A 400 1.63 5.59 20.27
N LEU A 401 2.79 5.01 20.62
CA LEU A 401 2.91 3.61 21.03
C LEU A 401 2.13 3.30 22.31
N ILE A 402 2.16 4.18 23.31
CA ILE A 402 1.38 4.05 24.55
C ILE A 402 -0.11 4.13 24.27
N ASN A 403 -0.55 5.05 23.40
CA ASN A 403 -1.94 5.19 23.01
C ASN A 403 -2.44 3.94 22.26
N LEU A 404 -1.60 3.32 21.43
CA LEU A 404 -1.91 2.03 20.81
C LEU A 404 -2.14 0.93 21.86
N LEU A 405 -1.27 0.82 22.86
CA LEU A 405 -1.47 -0.13 23.97
C LEU A 405 -2.77 0.18 24.74
N LYS A 406 -3.04 1.45 25.03
CA LYS A 406 -4.27 1.90 25.70
C LYS A 406 -5.51 1.50 24.90
N PHE A 407 -5.49 1.67 23.57
CA PHE A 407 -6.57 1.25 22.68
C PHE A 407 -6.81 -0.26 22.72
N LEU A 408 -5.74 -1.07 22.68
CA LEU A 408 -5.85 -2.54 22.79
C LEU A 408 -6.51 -2.96 24.10
N LEU A 409 -6.17 -2.30 25.22
CA LEU A 409 -6.74 -2.56 26.53
C LEU A 409 -8.23 -2.16 26.61
N SER A 410 -8.59 -0.99 26.08
CA SER A 410 -9.97 -0.52 26.08
C SER A 410 -10.91 -1.38 25.24
N ASN A 411 -10.39 -2.10 24.24
CA ASN A 411 -11.17 -2.92 23.30
C ASN A 411 -10.87 -4.43 23.42
N GLU A 412 -10.32 -4.86 24.56
CA GLU A 412 -9.84 -6.23 24.77
C GLU A 412 -10.84 -7.30 24.33
N THR A 413 -12.09 -7.21 24.81
CA THR A 413 -13.12 -8.24 24.60
C THR A 413 -13.48 -8.42 23.13
N THR A 414 -13.62 -7.31 22.40
CA THR A 414 -13.96 -7.33 20.96
C THR A 414 -12.79 -7.79 20.11
N LEU A 415 -11.57 -7.37 20.43
CA LEU A 415 -10.38 -7.68 19.64
C LEU A 415 -9.88 -9.11 19.86
N LEU A 416 -9.89 -9.62 21.11
CA LEU A 416 -9.45 -10.98 21.41
C LEU A 416 -10.31 -12.07 20.77
N ALA A 417 -11.55 -11.74 20.41
CA ALA A 417 -12.44 -12.64 19.67
C ALA A 417 -11.99 -12.86 18.22
N LYS A 418 -11.20 -11.94 17.65
CA LYS A 418 -10.83 -11.93 16.22
C LYS A 418 -9.32 -12.05 15.99
N HIS A 419 -8.49 -11.50 16.89
CA HIS A 419 -7.05 -11.34 16.67
C HIS A 419 -6.20 -11.64 17.92
N ASN A 420 -4.93 -11.97 17.69
CA ASN A 420 -3.92 -12.08 18.75
C ASN A 420 -3.34 -10.71 19.14
N ILE A 421 -4.06 -9.92 19.94
CA ILE A 421 -3.60 -8.58 20.33
C ILE A 421 -2.25 -8.58 21.08
N PHE A 422 -1.88 -9.71 21.70
CA PHE A 422 -0.65 -9.83 22.47
C PHE A 422 0.60 -9.78 21.61
N HIS A 423 0.51 -10.21 20.35
CA HIS A 423 1.64 -10.11 19.43
C HIS A 423 1.97 -8.64 19.12
N LEU A 424 0.97 -7.81 18.84
CA LEU A 424 1.17 -6.38 18.65
C LEU A 424 1.65 -5.69 19.92
N ALA A 425 1.05 -6.02 21.07
CA ALA A 425 1.51 -5.50 22.37
C ALA A 425 2.98 -5.85 22.65
N LEU A 426 3.40 -7.08 22.30
CA LEU A 426 4.79 -7.52 22.42
C LEU A 426 5.74 -6.67 21.57
N LEU A 427 5.39 -6.41 20.31
CA LEU A 427 6.20 -5.57 19.42
C LEU A 427 6.37 -4.15 19.99
N VAL A 428 5.29 -3.56 20.53
CA VAL A 428 5.34 -2.24 21.16
C VAL A 428 6.20 -2.25 22.43
N VAL A 429 6.05 -3.24 23.31
CA VAL A 429 6.86 -3.35 24.53
C VAL A 429 8.34 -3.57 24.19
N ASN A 430 8.65 -4.34 23.15
CA ASN A 430 10.01 -4.55 22.69
C ASN A 430 10.65 -3.27 22.12
N LEU A 431 9.87 -2.40 21.47
CA LEU A 431 10.34 -1.07 21.10
C LEU A 431 10.75 -0.26 22.33
N PHE A 432 9.92 -0.23 23.38
CA PHE A 432 10.30 0.42 24.64
C PHE A 432 11.58 -0.19 25.24
N ASN A 433 11.70 -1.52 25.24
CA ASN A 433 12.91 -2.18 25.73
C ASN A 433 14.15 -1.87 24.87
N MET A 434 14.00 -1.65 23.55
CA MET A 434 15.08 -1.17 22.67
C MET A 434 15.56 0.22 23.08
N PHE A 435 14.64 1.17 23.33
CA PHE A 435 15.00 2.49 23.83
C PHE A 435 15.67 2.44 25.22
N ILE A 436 15.10 1.63 26.13
CA ILE A 436 15.63 1.48 27.49
C ILE A 436 17.05 0.89 27.48
N THR A 437 17.29 -0.14 26.67
CA THR A 437 18.54 -0.92 26.69
C THR A 437 19.64 -0.33 25.82
N TYR A 438 19.29 0.25 24.67
CA TYR A 438 20.26 0.70 23.66
C TYR A 438 20.11 2.17 23.24
N GLY A 439 19.27 2.94 23.91
CA GLY A 439 19.04 4.34 23.58
C GLY A 439 20.31 5.19 23.52
N ASP A 440 21.38 4.84 24.24
CA ASP A 440 22.67 5.54 24.28
C ASP A 440 23.39 5.52 22.93
N THR A 441 23.05 4.54 22.10
CA THR A 441 23.61 4.37 20.77
C THR A 441 22.96 5.27 19.71
N PHE A 442 21.70 5.67 19.87
CA PHE A 442 20.94 6.38 18.82
C PHE A 442 20.08 7.56 19.30
N LEU A 443 19.79 7.70 20.59
CA LEU A 443 19.16 8.91 21.13
C LEU A 443 20.18 10.07 21.12
N PRO A 444 19.72 11.30 20.81
CA PRO A 444 20.62 12.43 20.60
C PRO A 444 21.30 12.89 21.89
N THR A 445 20.60 12.83 23.03
CA THR A 445 21.07 13.38 24.32
C THR A 445 20.66 12.52 25.51
N SER A 446 21.31 12.72 26.67
CA SER A 446 20.88 12.13 27.94
C SER A 446 19.51 12.64 28.39
N ASN A 447 19.12 13.86 28.01
CA ASN A 447 17.78 14.40 28.30
C ASN A 447 16.68 13.54 27.66
N SER A 448 16.94 12.96 26.48
CA SER A 448 15.99 12.06 25.82
C SER A 448 15.72 10.79 26.63
N TYR A 449 16.67 10.32 27.44
CA TYR A 449 16.45 9.22 28.38
C TYR A 449 15.56 9.62 29.54
N ASP A 450 15.78 10.82 30.09
CA ASP A 450 14.95 11.35 31.17
C ASP A 450 13.50 11.51 30.70
N GLU A 451 13.29 12.00 29.48
CA GLU A 451 11.98 12.12 28.85
C GLU A 451 11.30 10.77 28.60
N LEU A 452 12.04 9.75 28.16
CA LEU A 452 11.51 8.39 28.00
C LEU A 452 10.99 7.84 29.33
N TYR A 453 11.79 7.97 30.40
CA TYR A 453 11.41 7.45 31.72
C TYR A 453 10.27 8.25 32.32
N TYR A 454 10.28 9.57 32.14
CA TYR A 454 9.16 10.43 32.48
C TYR A 454 7.87 9.94 31.81
N GLU A 455 7.89 9.67 30.50
CA GLU A 455 6.71 9.25 29.76
C GLU A 455 6.19 7.88 30.21
N VAL A 456 7.09 6.91 30.45
CA VAL A 456 6.75 5.59 31.00
C VAL A 456 6.09 5.70 32.38
N VAL A 457 6.63 6.56 33.25
CA VAL A 457 6.12 6.77 34.61
C VAL A 457 4.80 7.54 34.60
N ARG A 458 4.71 8.60 33.78
CA ARG A 458 3.48 9.40 33.59
C ARG A 458 2.32 8.53 33.16
N MET A 459 2.56 7.57 32.26
CA MET A 459 1.55 6.67 31.71
C MET A 459 1.57 5.27 32.34
N HIS A 460 2.13 5.11 33.55
CA HIS A 460 2.33 3.81 34.21
C HIS A 460 1.05 2.96 34.28
N GLN A 461 -0.13 3.58 34.47
CA GLN A 461 -1.40 2.89 34.52
C GLN A 461 -1.68 2.02 33.29
N VAL A 462 -1.24 2.45 32.10
CA VAL A 462 -1.41 1.68 30.85
C VAL A 462 -0.59 0.39 30.93
N PHE A 463 0.66 0.47 31.39
CA PHE A 463 1.54 -0.69 31.54
C PHE A 463 1.11 -1.62 32.67
N ASP A 464 0.60 -1.09 33.79
CA ASP A 464 0.06 -1.87 34.89
C ASP A 464 -1.22 -2.61 34.48
N ASN A 465 -2.12 -1.95 33.75
CA ASN A 465 -3.32 -2.57 33.21
C ASN A 465 -2.96 -3.65 32.18
N LEU A 466 -1.98 -3.39 31.32
CA LEU A 466 -1.45 -4.38 30.39
C LEU A 466 -0.88 -5.58 31.13
N TYR A 467 -0.05 -5.36 32.16
CA TYR A 467 0.50 -6.42 32.99
C TYR A 467 -0.60 -7.27 33.65
N CYS A 468 -1.63 -6.63 34.23
CA CYS A 468 -2.78 -7.33 34.81
C CYS A 468 -3.53 -8.18 33.77
N MET A 469 -3.77 -7.65 32.57
CA MET A 469 -4.44 -8.36 31.49
C MET A 469 -3.62 -9.58 31.04
N VAL A 470 -2.34 -9.41 30.74
CA VAL A 470 -1.49 -10.50 30.24
C VAL A 470 -1.25 -11.56 31.31
N LEU A 471 -1.13 -11.16 32.58
CA LEU A 471 -1.03 -12.10 33.69
C LEU A 471 -2.29 -12.95 33.78
N ARG A 472 -3.48 -12.33 33.80
CA ARG A 472 -4.78 -13.02 33.81
C ARG A 472 -4.91 -14.03 32.67
N VAL A 473 -4.52 -13.64 31.46
CA VAL A 473 -4.63 -14.51 30.26
C VAL A 473 -3.57 -15.61 30.26
N SER A 474 -2.35 -15.35 30.76
CA SER A 474 -1.27 -16.34 30.85
C SER A 474 -1.52 -17.41 31.93
N THR A 475 -2.30 -17.09 32.97
CA THR A 475 -2.67 -18.04 34.03
C THR A 475 -3.90 -18.88 33.68
N ASN A 476 -4.72 -18.42 32.74
CA ASN A 476 -5.92 -19.14 32.29
C ASN A 476 -5.58 -20.15 31.18
N THR A 477 -6.33 -21.25 31.10
CA THR A 477 -6.26 -22.16 29.94
C THR A 477 -6.97 -21.52 28.75
N GLY A 478 -6.23 -21.08 27.74
CA GLY A 478 -6.79 -20.48 26.54
C GLY A 478 -5.80 -20.42 25.39
N GLN A 479 -6.30 -20.21 24.17
CA GLN A 479 -5.50 -20.17 22.94
C GLN A 479 -4.39 -19.10 22.96
N TRP A 480 -4.56 -18.06 23.79
CA TRP A 480 -3.64 -16.93 23.87
C TRP A 480 -2.65 -16.98 25.05
N LYS A 481 -2.57 -18.12 25.76
CA LYS A 481 -1.71 -18.27 26.94
C LYS A 481 -0.22 -17.98 26.66
N GLU A 482 0.33 -18.61 25.63
CA GLU A 482 1.75 -18.47 25.27
C GLU A 482 2.09 -17.04 24.78
N PRO A 483 1.33 -16.44 23.84
CA PRO A 483 1.54 -15.03 23.47
C PRO A 483 1.48 -14.06 24.65
N ALA A 484 0.50 -14.21 25.55
CA ALA A 484 0.38 -13.35 26.73
C ALA A 484 1.59 -13.52 27.68
N SER A 485 2.06 -14.75 27.89
CA SER A 485 3.25 -15.03 28.69
C SER A 485 4.49 -14.29 28.17
N LYS A 486 4.71 -14.25 26.84
CA LYS A 486 5.85 -13.51 26.25
C LYS A 486 5.79 -12.01 26.56
N VAL A 487 4.60 -11.40 26.55
CA VAL A 487 4.41 -9.99 26.93
C VAL A 487 4.72 -9.79 28.41
N THR A 488 4.27 -10.68 29.29
CA THR A 488 4.56 -10.64 30.73
C THR A 488 6.07 -10.58 30.99
N HIS A 489 6.85 -11.43 30.32
CA HIS A 489 8.32 -11.45 30.46
C HIS A 489 8.97 -10.17 29.91
N SER A 490 8.45 -9.64 28.81
CA SER A 490 9.02 -8.44 28.17
C SER A 490 8.78 -7.16 28.99
N LEU A 491 7.71 -7.11 29.81
CA LEU A 491 7.39 -5.97 30.67
C LEU A 491 8.31 -5.77 31.88
N VAL A 492 9.26 -6.68 32.14
CA VAL A 492 10.08 -6.68 33.37
C VAL A 492 10.82 -5.34 33.59
N ASN A 493 11.46 -4.78 32.56
CA ASN A 493 12.22 -3.54 32.71
C ASN A 493 11.31 -2.31 32.85
N VAL A 494 10.25 -2.25 32.05
CA VAL A 494 9.23 -1.18 32.16
C VAL A 494 8.65 -1.14 33.58
N ARG A 495 8.33 -2.30 34.16
CA ARG A 495 7.84 -2.39 35.55
C ARG A 495 8.91 -2.04 36.58
N ALA A 496 10.17 -2.39 36.35
CA ALA A 496 11.26 -2.00 37.24
C ALA A 496 11.40 -0.47 37.31
N ILE A 497 11.32 0.22 36.16
CA ILE A 497 11.32 1.69 36.07
C ILE A 497 10.14 2.27 36.87
N ILE A 498 8.92 1.81 36.60
CA ILE A 498 7.70 2.28 37.28
C ILE A 498 7.81 2.10 38.80
N ASN A 499 8.17 0.90 39.26
CA ASN A 499 8.26 0.58 40.69
C ASN A 499 9.41 1.32 41.41
N HIS A 500 10.44 1.73 40.68
CA HIS A 500 11.56 2.50 41.24
C HIS A 500 11.21 3.98 41.40
N PHE A 501 10.62 4.59 40.38
CA PHE A 501 10.37 6.03 40.37
C PHE A 501 9.06 6.45 41.03
N ASN A 502 7.97 5.67 40.93
CA ASN A 502 6.69 6.05 41.55
C ASN A 502 6.81 6.34 43.06
N PRO A 503 7.41 5.46 43.89
CA PRO A 503 7.57 5.74 45.32
C PRO A 503 8.44 6.96 45.61
N LYS A 504 9.44 7.23 44.76
CA LYS A 504 10.34 8.39 44.90
C LYS A 504 9.63 9.69 44.55
N ILE A 505 8.78 9.67 43.53
CA ILE A 505 7.95 10.82 43.15
C ILE A 505 6.92 11.10 44.25
N GLU A 506 6.27 10.06 44.78
CA GLU A 506 5.35 10.18 45.92
C GLU A 506 6.06 10.74 47.16
N SER A 507 7.28 10.27 47.45
CA SER A 507 8.09 10.77 48.56
C SER A 507 8.49 12.24 48.35
N TYR A 508 8.90 12.63 47.14
CA TYR A 508 9.24 14.03 46.81
C TYR A 508 8.01 14.94 46.95
N ALA A 509 6.84 14.49 46.49
CA ALA A 509 5.57 15.20 46.64
C ALA A 509 5.22 15.44 48.11
N ALA A 510 5.36 14.40 48.94
CA ALA A 510 5.07 14.45 50.36
C ALA A 510 6.04 15.37 51.11
N VAL A 511 7.35 15.30 50.81
CA VAL A 511 8.39 16.14 51.45
C VAL A 511 8.22 17.61 51.09
N ASN A 512 7.86 17.91 49.84
CA ASN A 512 7.67 19.29 49.37
C ASN A 512 6.25 19.81 49.58
N HIS A 513 5.33 19.01 50.14
CA HIS A 513 3.92 19.34 50.31
C HIS A 513 3.21 19.76 49.01
N ILE A 514 3.55 19.08 47.90
CA ILE A 514 3.02 19.36 46.57
C ILE A 514 1.98 18.30 46.21
N SER A 515 0.74 18.70 45.91
CA SER A 515 -0.34 17.78 45.54
C SER A 515 -0.25 17.26 44.10
N GLN A 516 0.34 18.05 43.19
CA GLN A 516 0.57 17.69 41.79
C GLN A 516 1.94 18.22 41.36
N LEU A 517 2.85 17.31 40.98
CA LEU A 517 4.15 17.73 40.44
C LEU A 517 4.02 18.21 39.00
N SER A 518 4.80 19.22 38.65
CA SER A 518 5.05 19.61 37.26
C SER A 518 5.98 18.61 36.55
N GLU A 519 5.99 18.63 35.22
CA GLU A 519 6.89 17.80 34.40
C GLU A 519 8.35 17.96 34.81
N GLU A 520 8.83 19.19 34.97
CA GLU A 520 10.22 19.47 35.31
C GLU A 520 10.62 18.92 36.68
N GLN A 521 9.70 18.94 37.65
CA GLN A 521 9.94 18.37 38.98
C GLN A 521 10.01 16.84 38.93
N VAL A 522 9.20 16.18 38.10
CA VAL A 522 9.32 14.73 37.91
C VAL A 522 10.63 14.38 37.21
N LEU A 523 11.02 15.14 36.17
CA LEU A 523 12.31 14.98 35.49
C LEU A 523 13.49 15.19 36.45
N GLU A 524 13.40 16.15 37.38
CA GLU A 524 14.39 16.33 38.44
C GLU A 524 14.53 15.08 39.33
N VAL A 525 13.41 14.48 39.74
CA VAL A 525 13.42 13.24 40.52
C VAL A 525 14.04 12.10 39.71
N VAL A 526 13.71 11.97 38.41
CA VAL A 526 14.29 10.96 37.52
C VAL A 526 15.81 11.13 37.42
N ARG A 527 16.29 12.33 37.12
CA ARG A 527 17.73 12.64 36.96
C ARG A 527 18.53 12.34 38.24
N THR A 528 17.98 12.69 39.39
CA THR A 528 18.67 12.54 40.69
C THR A 528 18.73 11.08 41.17
N ASN A 529 17.93 10.19 40.58
CA ASN A 529 17.74 8.82 41.07
C ASN A 529 18.03 7.74 40.02
N HIS A 530 18.64 8.12 38.90
CA HIS A 530 18.93 7.24 37.77
C HIS A 530 19.99 6.19 38.10
N ASP A 531 20.98 6.54 38.92
CA ASP A 531 22.10 5.70 39.36
C ASP A 531 21.69 4.47 40.19
N THR A 532 20.58 4.58 40.91
CA THR A 532 20.05 3.51 41.79
C THR A 532 19.11 2.55 41.08
N LEU A 533 18.75 2.81 39.82
CA LEU A 533 17.87 1.95 39.02
C LEU A 533 18.64 0.73 38.50
N THR A 534 18.13 -0.47 38.77
CA THR A 534 18.70 -1.71 38.24
C THR A 534 17.75 -2.34 37.22
N LEU A 535 18.23 -2.54 36.00
CA LEU A 535 17.47 -3.14 34.90
C LEU A 535 18.06 -4.48 34.49
N LYS A 536 17.23 -5.38 33.96
CA LYS A 536 17.71 -6.65 33.38
C LYS A 536 18.18 -6.41 31.96
N LEU A 537 19.35 -6.94 31.62
CA LEU A 537 19.79 -6.99 30.23
C LEU A 537 18.86 -7.92 29.45
N GLN A 538 18.28 -7.43 28.36
CA GLN A 538 17.45 -8.22 27.47
C GLN A 538 18.20 -8.43 26.16
N ASP A 539 18.50 -9.69 25.87
CA ASP A 539 19.18 -10.09 24.64
C ASP A 539 18.19 -10.26 23.48
N GLY A 540 18.68 -10.07 22.25
CA GLY A 540 17.90 -10.33 21.03
C GLY A 540 16.82 -9.29 20.71
N LEU A 541 16.77 -8.16 21.43
CA LEU A 541 15.85 -7.07 21.13
C LEU A 541 16.10 -6.42 19.76
N ASP A 542 17.34 -6.48 19.26
CA ASP A 542 17.74 -6.01 17.93
C ASP A 542 17.60 -7.10 16.85
N GLN A 543 17.18 -8.30 17.24
CA GLN A 543 16.79 -9.36 16.32
C GLN A 543 15.32 -9.16 15.98
N PHE A 544 15.06 -8.84 14.72
CA PHE A 544 13.72 -8.89 14.16
C PHE A 544 13.49 -10.28 13.55
N GLU A 545 12.30 -10.85 13.74
CA GLU A 545 11.91 -12.06 13.00
C GLU A 545 12.06 -11.79 11.50
N ARG A 546 12.83 -12.61 10.79
CA ARG A 546 12.60 -12.79 9.35
C ARG A 546 11.21 -13.41 9.29
N TYR A 547 10.21 -12.61 8.89
CA TYR A 547 8.81 -12.99 8.78
C TYR A 547 8.65 -14.51 8.60
N SER A 548 8.22 -15.19 9.66
CA SER A 548 7.85 -16.60 9.63
C SER A 548 6.39 -16.70 9.99
N GLU A 549 5.65 -17.40 9.14
CA GLU A 549 4.20 -17.59 9.17
C GLU A 549 3.63 -17.84 10.57
N GLN A 550 2.48 -17.23 10.87
CA GLN A 550 1.37 -18.01 11.39
C GLN A 550 0.14 -17.78 10.51
N GLU A 551 -0.32 -18.89 9.92
CA GLU A 551 -1.62 -19.17 9.30
C GLU A 551 -2.45 -17.95 8.84
N GLY A 552 -2.21 -17.49 7.61
CA GLY A 552 -3.17 -16.62 6.91
C GLY A 552 -2.58 -15.51 6.03
N GLY A 553 -1.31 -15.16 6.23
CA GLY A 553 -0.67 -14.01 5.55
C GLY A 553 -0.73 -14.07 4.03
N GLY A 554 -0.55 -15.25 3.43
CA GLY A 554 -0.64 -15.45 1.97
C GLY A 554 -2.07 -15.38 1.41
N ARG A 555 -3.10 -15.75 2.18
CA ARG A 555 -4.52 -15.62 1.75
C ARG A 555 -4.98 -14.17 1.73
N TRP A 556 -4.44 -13.34 2.61
CA TRP A 556 -4.89 -11.96 2.82
C TRP A 556 -4.41 -10.98 1.74
N ILE A 557 -3.16 -11.11 1.28
CA ILE A 557 -2.53 -10.19 0.30
C ILE A 557 -3.31 -10.16 -1.01
N GLY A 558 -3.69 -11.34 -1.53
CA GLY A 558 -4.49 -11.39 -2.76
C GLY A 558 -5.95 -10.95 -2.56
N GLN A 559 -6.59 -11.39 -1.47
CA GLN A 559 -8.04 -11.19 -1.30
C GLN A 559 -8.44 -9.74 -1.02
N ARG A 560 -7.56 -8.91 -0.43
CA ARG A 560 -7.88 -7.51 -0.06
C ARG A 560 -7.25 -6.45 -0.96
N LEU A 561 -6.16 -6.73 -1.66
CA LEU A 561 -5.57 -5.83 -2.66
C LEU A 561 -6.40 -5.86 -3.95
N ASN A 562 -7.68 -5.50 -3.87
CA ASN A 562 -8.52 -5.27 -5.04
C ASN A 562 -8.23 -3.86 -5.61
N VAL A 563 -6.96 -3.61 -5.96
CA VAL A 563 -6.45 -2.39 -6.62
C VAL A 563 -7.23 -2.09 -7.92
N ARG A 564 -7.96 -3.09 -8.43
CA ARG A 564 -8.70 -3.11 -9.69
C ARG A 564 -9.88 -2.14 -9.75
N ARG A 565 -10.53 -1.81 -8.61
CA ARG A 565 -11.68 -0.86 -8.60
C ARG A 565 -11.27 0.59 -8.82
N ASN A 566 -10.02 0.96 -8.54
CA ASN A 566 -9.52 2.33 -8.70
C ASN A 566 -8.87 2.59 -10.07
N VAL A 567 -8.73 1.57 -10.92
CA VAL A 567 -8.22 1.73 -12.29
C VAL A 567 -9.39 1.99 -13.25
N SER A 568 -9.95 3.20 -13.17
CA SER A 568 -10.82 3.76 -14.19
C SER A 568 -10.10 3.78 -15.55
N LEU A 569 -10.55 2.91 -16.48
CA LEU A 569 -10.16 2.97 -17.90
C LEU A 569 -11.13 3.86 -18.71
N SER A 570 -12.27 4.25 -18.14
CA SER A 570 -13.45 4.68 -18.90
C SER A 570 -13.34 6.08 -19.51
N THR A 571 -12.35 6.89 -19.15
CA THR A 571 -12.30 8.27 -19.67
C THR A 571 -10.92 8.92 -19.75
N MET A 572 -9.86 8.34 -19.16
CA MET A 572 -8.51 8.92 -19.22
C MET A 572 -7.57 8.03 -20.02
N SER A 573 -7.49 8.31 -21.32
CA SER A 573 -6.31 8.03 -22.14
C SER A 573 -6.56 8.47 -23.58
N GLN A 574 -7.67 8.10 -24.21
CA GLN A 574 -7.76 8.27 -25.66
C GLN A 574 -7.92 9.73 -26.13
N ASP A 575 -8.73 10.56 -25.47
CA ASP A 575 -8.88 11.98 -25.88
C ASP A 575 -7.64 12.81 -25.53
N LEU A 576 -6.94 12.45 -24.45
CA LEU A 576 -5.66 13.06 -24.06
C LEU A 576 -4.54 12.63 -25.02
N LEU A 577 -4.47 11.34 -25.36
CA LEU A 577 -3.52 10.77 -26.32
C LEU A 577 -3.76 11.29 -27.73
N LEU A 578 -5.01 11.34 -28.20
CA LEU A 578 -5.33 11.92 -29.51
C LEU A 578 -4.97 13.41 -29.56
N LYS A 579 -5.13 14.13 -28.44
CA LYS A 579 -4.71 15.53 -28.33
C LYS A 579 -3.18 15.67 -28.31
N GLU A 580 -2.46 14.81 -27.57
CA GLU A 580 -0.99 14.75 -27.55
C GLU A 580 -0.41 14.39 -28.93
N PHE A 581 -0.97 13.39 -29.61
CA PHE A 581 -0.55 13.01 -30.95
C PHE A 581 -0.94 14.05 -32.01
N SER A 582 -2.03 14.80 -31.82
CA SER A 582 -2.37 15.93 -32.69
C SER A 582 -1.43 17.12 -32.53
N THR A 583 -0.74 17.25 -31.38
CA THR A 583 0.28 18.27 -31.16
C THR A 583 1.68 17.85 -31.63
N ILE A 584 1.89 16.57 -31.93
CA ILE A 584 3.16 16.00 -32.42
C ILE A 584 3.17 15.86 -33.97
N SER A 585 2.03 16.10 -34.63
CA SER A 585 1.89 16.05 -36.10
C SER A 585 2.18 17.38 -36.79
#